data_AF-A0A954GVM8-F1
#
_entry.id   AF-A0A954GVM8-F1
#
_cell.length_a   1.000
_cell.length_b   1.000
_cell.length_c   1.000
_cell.angle_alpha   90.00
_cell.angle_beta   90.00
_cell.angle_gamma   90.00
#
_symmetry.space_group_name_H-M   'P 1'
#
loop_
_entity.id
_entity.type
_entity.pdbx_description
1 polymer ?
#
loop_
_entity_poly.entity_id
_entity_poly.type
_entity_poly.pdbx_seq_one_letter_code
_entity_poly.pdbx_strand_id
1 'polypeptide(L)'
;MTRYFRTTLLVIIACGSASHADDARFESRFIFPLDAQHNHAAGITELTDGSLLVSWYRGSGERKADDVAVFGSRLVQPGDSHKAEWSEPFIMADTPGFPDCNTCLMTDHQGRVWLFWPVIIANSWESCITRFRVADLPEGEGSLHWSRDEMILLKPDDFSMEASLELDKLVADIKRPLTDHESKVVRIVKERLPDKMYQRLGWQPRCKPTVLPSGRILLPLYSDTYSLSLMAVSDDQGASWYASKLLVGFGAIQPSVIRRNDGTLVALMRENGYTGYIRQSESHDDGLTWGDVTVSRIPNPGSGLDTIRLRNGNWVLVCNDTSEGRHRLSVLLSEDEGQSWPTRRTLEDNESGSFHYPAIIQSKDGQIHVVYSYFVEEGKTIKHATFNEDWIRSNRTAIHQ
;
A
#
# COMPACT_ATOMS: atom_id res chain seq x y z
N MET A 1 -77.94 4.27 39.84
CA MET A 1 -77.37 4.58 38.52
C MET A 1 -75.86 4.53 38.66
N THR A 2 -75.27 3.41 38.24
CA THR A 2 -73.84 3.12 38.36
C THR A 2 -73.45 2.44 37.06
N ARG A 3 -72.59 3.04 36.23
CA ARG A 3 -71.90 2.31 35.16
C ARG A 3 -70.49 2.87 34.98
N TYR A 4 -69.55 1.99 35.30
CA TYR A 4 -68.16 2.00 34.91
C TYR A 4 -68.04 1.97 33.38
N PHE A 5 -67.08 2.71 32.82
CA PHE A 5 -66.51 2.38 31.51
C PHE A 5 -64.99 2.29 31.65
N ARG A 6 -64.50 1.09 31.33
CA ARG A 6 -63.09 0.72 31.21
C ARG A 6 -62.54 1.33 29.92
N THR A 7 -61.38 1.98 30.00
CA THR A 7 -60.56 2.28 28.83
C THR A 7 -59.30 1.42 28.91
N THR A 8 -59.21 0.43 28.04
CA THR A 8 -58.07 -0.47 27.90
C THR A 8 -56.89 0.28 27.29
N LEU A 9 -55.79 0.40 28.02
CA LEU A 9 -54.51 0.91 27.51
C LEU A 9 -53.82 -0.21 26.73
N LEU A 10 -53.74 -0.07 25.40
CA LEU A 10 -52.93 -0.96 24.56
C LEU A 10 -51.51 -0.37 24.47
N VAL A 11 -50.56 -0.91 25.23
CA VAL A 11 -49.13 -0.58 25.07
C VAL A 11 -48.60 -1.43 23.92
N ILE A 12 -48.41 -0.81 22.75
CA ILE A 12 -47.62 -1.42 21.68
C ILE A 12 -46.16 -1.13 21.99
N ILE A 13 -45.46 -2.13 22.54
CA ILE A 13 -43.99 -2.13 22.58
C ILE A 13 -43.53 -2.42 21.16
N ALA A 14 -43.21 -1.36 20.41
CA ALA A 14 -42.44 -1.49 19.19
C ALA A 14 -40.97 -1.71 19.60
N CYS A 15 -40.57 -2.98 19.77
CA CYS A 15 -39.17 -3.36 19.68
C CYS A 15 -38.74 -3.20 18.21
N GLY A 16 -38.39 -1.97 17.83
CA GLY A 16 -37.68 -1.70 16.59
C GLY A 16 -36.19 -1.90 16.81
N SER A 17 -35.70 -3.14 16.69
CA SER A 17 -34.30 -3.35 16.35
C SER A 17 -34.14 -3.05 14.85
N ALA A 18 -34.00 -1.78 14.52
CA ALA A 18 -33.59 -1.38 13.18
C ALA A 18 -32.07 -1.60 13.07
N SER A 19 -31.65 -2.79 12.67
CA SER A 19 -30.36 -2.94 11.99
C SER A 19 -30.57 -2.41 10.58
N HIS A 20 -30.22 -1.14 10.33
CA HIS A 20 -29.99 -0.69 8.97
C HIS A 20 -28.69 -1.36 8.51
N ALA A 21 -28.82 -2.48 7.80
CA ALA A 21 -27.77 -2.89 6.87
C ALA A 21 -27.79 -1.84 5.77
N ASP A 22 -26.71 -1.10 5.59
CA ASP A 22 -26.54 -0.27 4.40
C ASP A 22 -26.49 -1.21 3.19
N ASP A 23 -27.17 -0.85 2.09
CA ASP A 23 -27.08 -1.65 0.87
C ASP A 23 -25.64 -1.71 0.36
N ALA A 24 -25.26 -2.82 -0.28
CA ALA A 24 -23.94 -2.96 -0.89
C ALA A 24 -23.71 -1.90 -1.99
N ARG A 25 -22.65 -1.09 -1.85
CA ARG A 25 -22.30 -0.01 -2.80
C ARG A 25 -20.96 -0.28 -3.46
N PHE A 26 -20.90 -0.10 -4.78
CA PHE A 26 -19.66 -0.16 -5.55
C PHE A 26 -19.73 0.69 -6.80
N GLU A 27 -18.66 1.45 -7.03
CA GLU A 27 -18.41 2.16 -8.28
C GLU A 27 -16.94 2.02 -8.66
N SER A 28 -16.64 2.05 -9.96
CA SER A 28 -15.27 2.18 -10.44
C SER A 28 -15.19 3.02 -11.70
N ARG A 29 -14.06 3.70 -11.91
CA ARG A 29 -13.80 4.58 -13.05
C ARG A 29 -12.30 4.72 -13.29
N PHE A 30 -11.91 5.00 -14.53
CA PHE A 30 -10.54 5.44 -14.80
C PHE A 30 -10.32 6.85 -14.23
N ILE A 31 -9.13 7.12 -13.71
CA ILE A 31 -8.74 8.46 -13.26
C ILE A 31 -8.44 9.37 -14.46
N PHE A 32 -7.85 8.79 -15.51
CA PHE A 32 -7.57 9.44 -16.79
C PHE A 32 -7.70 8.39 -17.93
N PRO A 33 -7.88 8.80 -19.20
CA PRO A 33 -7.96 7.86 -20.32
C PRO A 33 -6.75 6.92 -20.44
N LEU A 34 -6.87 5.85 -21.23
CA LEU A 34 -5.74 4.97 -21.50
C LEU A 34 -4.60 5.76 -22.16
N ASP A 35 -3.39 5.53 -21.67
CA ASP A 35 -2.16 6.18 -22.11
C ASP A 35 -1.15 5.11 -22.58
N ALA A 36 -0.37 5.42 -23.61
CA ALA A 36 0.64 4.52 -24.14
C ALA A 36 1.87 4.39 -23.21
N GLN A 37 2.16 5.44 -22.43
CA GLN A 37 3.24 5.44 -21.46
C GLN A 37 2.95 4.49 -20.31
N HIS A 38 4.02 4.06 -19.63
CA HIS A 38 3.87 3.27 -18.42
C HIS A 38 3.28 4.13 -17.30
N ASN A 39 2.26 3.65 -16.59
CA ASN A 39 1.57 4.37 -15.52
C ASN A 39 1.45 3.43 -14.31
N HIS A 40 2.20 3.64 -13.23
CA HIS A 40 2.36 2.58 -12.24
C HIS A 40 2.51 3.06 -10.78
N ALA A 41 2.34 2.10 -9.87
CA ALA A 41 2.52 2.22 -8.42
C ALA A 41 1.74 3.40 -7.80
N ALA A 42 0.42 3.35 -7.91
CA ALA A 42 -0.43 4.43 -7.42
C ALA A 42 -0.48 4.51 -5.89
N GLY A 43 -0.57 5.73 -5.35
CA GLY A 43 -0.84 6.03 -3.94
C GLY A 43 -2.11 6.87 -3.84
N ILE A 44 -2.80 6.84 -2.69
CA ILE A 44 -4.02 7.61 -2.45
C ILE A 44 -4.06 8.14 -1.02
N THR A 45 -4.62 9.33 -0.84
CA THR A 45 -4.97 9.88 0.46
C THR A 45 -6.23 10.74 0.40
N GLU A 46 -6.92 10.90 1.53
CA GLU A 46 -8.06 11.82 1.68
C GLU A 46 -7.56 13.13 2.30
N LEU A 47 -7.99 14.27 1.76
CA LEU A 47 -7.64 15.59 2.26
C LEU A 47 -8.58 16.04 3.40
N THR A 48 -8.27 17.18 4.01
CA THR A 48 -9.07 17.71 5.13
C THR A 48 -10.50 18.03 4.73
N ASP A 49 -10.71 18.48 3.49
CA ASP A 49 -12.00 18.82 2.89
C ASP A 49 -12.79 17.59 2.36
N GLY A 50 -12.24 16.38 2.48
CA GLY A 50 -12.86 15.14 1.99
C GLY A 50 -12.59 14.84 0.51
N SER A 51 -11.86 15.69 -0.21
CA SER A 51 -11.37 15.36 -1.55
C SER A 51 -10.33 14.25 -1.49
N LEU A 52 -10.18 13.51 -2.58
CA LEU A 52 -9.15 12.47 -2.71
C LEU A 52 -8.00 12.98 -3.57
N LEU A 53 -6.77 12.68 -3.16
CA LEU A 53 -5.57 12.92 -3.94
C LEU A 53 -4.92 11.58 -4.27
N VAL A 54 -4.56 11.39 -5.54
CA VAL A 54 -3.85 10.21 -6.03
C VAL A 54 -2.52 10.61 -6.64
N SER A 55 -1.51 9.76 -6.49
CA SER A 55 -0.22 9.89 -7.15
C SER A 55 0.15 8.60 -7.89
N TRP A 56 0.89 8.66 -8.99
CA TRP A 56 1.50 7.52 -9.67
C TRP A 56 2.73 7.98 -10.45
N TYR A 57 3.63 7.09 -10.85
CA TYR A 57 4.70 7.49 -11.77
C TYR A 57 4.33 7.17 -13.22
N ARG A 58 4.80 8.01 -14.14
CA ARG A 58 4.59 7.86 -15.58
C ARG A 58 5.85 8.18 -16.36
N GLY A 59 6.11 7.41 -17.42
CA GLY A 59 7.13 7.73 -18.43
C GLY A 59 7.30 6.61 -19.46
N SER A 60 8.29 6.73 -20.33
CA SER A 60 8.60 5.74 -21.39
C SER A 60 9.16 4.41 -20.83
N GLY A 61 9.59 4.40 -19.57
CA GLY A 61 10.05 3.22 -18.86
C GLY A 61 9.82 3.35 -17.35
N GLU A 62 10.60 2.59 -16.58
CA GLU A 62 10.75 2.78 -15.14
C GLU A 62 12.12 3.45 -14.89
N ARG A 63 12.91 2.96 -13.94
CA ARG A 63 14.31 3.36 -13.69
C ARG A 63 15.23 3.51 -14.91
N LYS A 64 14.89 2.94 -16.06
CA LYS A 64 15.73 2.90 -17.27
C LYS A 64 15.56 4.11 -18.19
N ALA A 65 14.61 5.01 -17.89
CA ALA A 65 14.33 6.17 -18.71
C ALA A 65 14.26 7.42 -17.84
N ASP A 66 14.80 8.52 -18.36
CA ASP A 66 14.95 9.78 -17.59
C ASP A 66 13.74 10.72 -17.75
N ASP A 67 12.69 10.27 -18.45
CA ASP A 67 11.42 10.98 -18.64
C ASP A 67 10.33 10.55 -17.63
N VAL A 68 10.71 9.82 -16.58
CA VAL A 68 9.77 9.27 -15.61
C VAL A 68 9.59 10.26 -14.46
N ALA A 69 8.35 10.72 -14.28
CA ALA A 69 7.97 11.67 -13.24
C ALA A 69 6.80 11.14 -12.40
N VAL A 70 6.61 11.68 -11.20
CA VAL A 70 5.42 11.43 -10.38
C VAL A 70 4.33 12.42 -10.76
N PHE A 71 3.20 11.87 -11.20
CA PHE A 71 1.97 12.59 -11.50
C PHE A 71 0.97 12.42 -10.38
N GLY A 72 -0.03 13.30 -10.34
CA GLY A 72 -1.18 13.21 -9.47
C GLY A 72 -2.45 13.71 -10.13
N SER A 73 -3.58 13.41 -9.49
CA SER A 73 -4.91 13.88 -9.87
C SER A 73 -5.76 13.98 -8.60
N ARG A 74 -6.72 14.92 -8.59
CA ARG A 74 -7.58 15.19 -7.44
C ARG A 74 -9.04 14.92 -7.79
N LEU A 75 -9.75 14.23 -6.91
CA LEU A 75 -11.20 14.07 -6.96
C LEU A 75 -11.82 15.01 -5.93
N VAL A 76 -12.34 16.14 -6.39
CA VAL A 76 -13.04 17.08 -5.50
C VAL A 76 -14.44 16.53 -5.22
N GLN A 77 -14.87 16.61 -3.96
CA GLN A 77 -16.24 16.25 -3.60
C GLN A 77 -17.20 17.22 -4.30
N PRO A 78 -18.27 16.72 -4.92
CA PRO A 78 -19.16 17.58 -5.67
C PRO A 78 -19.88 18.57 -4.74
N GLY A 79 -20.03 19.81 -5.20
CA GLY A 79 -21.10 20.68 -4.69
C GLY A 79 -22.49 20.17 -5.12
N ASP A 80 -23.56 20.75 -4.57
CA ASP A 80 -24.96 20.32 -4.73
C ASP A 80 -25.49 20.08 -6.18
N SER A 81 -24.71 20.39 -7.23
CA SER A 81 -25.14 20.34 -8.63
C SER A 81 -24.24 19.57 -9.62
N HIS A 82 -23.13 18.96 -9.20
CA HIS A 82 -22.23 18.24 -10.12
C HIS A 82 -21.88 16.83 -9.62
N LYS A 83 -21.40 15.95 -10.51
CA LYS A 83 -20.82 14.65 -10.10
C LYS A 83 -19.34 14.87 -9.78
N ALA A 84 -18.81 14.08 -8.84
CA ALA A 84 -17.38 14.08 -8.56
C ALA A 84 -16.60 13.63 -9.82
N GLU A 85 -15.66 14.45 -10.29
CA GLU A 85 -14.79 14.15 -11.43
C GLU A 85 -13.31 14.31 -11.04
N TRP A 86 -12.46 13.46 -11.60
CA TRP A 86 -11.01 13.56 -11.41
C TRP A 86 -10.48 14.72 -12.25
N SER A 87 -9.61 15.54 -11.65
CA SER A 87 -8.88 16.57 -12.37
C SER A 87 -7.98 15.95 -13.45
N GLU A 88 -7.61 16.75 -14.46
CA GLU A 88 -6.52 16.38 -15.35
C GLU A 88 -5.24 16.06 -14.55
N PRO A 89 -4.42 15.08 -15.00
CA PRO A 89 -3.14 14.78 -14.37
C PRO A 89 -2.21 15.99 -14.31
N PHE A 90 -1.53 16.16 -13.17
CA PHE A 90 -0.54 17.21 -12.94
C PHE A 90 0.75 16.64 -12.32
N ILE A 91 1.87 17.32 -12.51
CA ILE A 91 3.15 16.91 -11.93
C ILE A 91 3.17 17.14 -10.42
N MET A 92 3.59 16.11 -9.69
CA MET A 92 3.86 16.14 -8.25
C MET A 92 5.35 16.13 -7.93
N ALA A 93 6.18 15.43 -8.73
CA ALA A 93 7.64 15.46 -8.69
C ALA A 93 8.21 15.12 -10.07
N ASP A 94 9.25 15.85 -10.48
CA ASP A 94 9.97 15.66 -11.74
C ASP A 94 11.41 16.17 -11.52
N THR A 95 12.31 15.26 -11.19
CA THR A 95 13.71 15.54 -10.94
C THR A 95 14.44 15.64 -12.29
N PRO A 96 14.97 16.81 -12.68
CA PRO A 96 15.50 16.99 -14.03
C PRO A 96 16.58 15.98 -14.41
N GLY A 97 16.29 15.17 -15.42
CA GLY A 97 17.20 14.15 -15.95
C GLY A 97 17.33 12.88 -15.12
N PHE A 98 16.42 12.65 -14.15
CA PHE A 98 16.43 11.46 -13.31
C PHE A 98 15.02 10.87 -13.16
N PRO A 99 14.86 9.53 -13.25
CA PRO A 99 13.57 8.89 -13.03
C PRO A 99 13.07 9.05 -11.59
N ASP A 100 11.86 9.56 -11.41
CA ASP A 100 11.09 9.47 -10.17
C ASP A 100 10.08 8.32 -10.25
N CYS A 101 10.24 7.29 -9.42
CA CYS A 101 9.43 6.06 -9.54
C CYS A 101 8.36 5.94 -8.45
N ASN A 102 8.28 4.79 -7.77
CA ASN A 102 7.20 4.46 -6.82
C ASN A 102 6.80 5.64 -5.93
N THR A 103 5.52 5.74 -5.65
CA THR A 103 5.01 6.80 -4.78
C THR A 103 4.07 6.25 -3.71
N CYS A 104 4.03 6.94 -2.57
CA CYS A 104 2.95 6.81 -1.61
C CYS A 104 2.61 8.18 -1.01
N LEU A 105 1.35 8.31 -0.57
CA LEU A 105 0.78 9.53 0.00
C LEU A 105 0.33 9.30 1.43
N MET A 106 0.32 10.38 2.20
CA MET A 106 -0.29 10.43 3.54
C MET A 106 -0.76 11.85 3.85
N THR A 107 -2.02 12.02 4.21
CA THR A 107 -2.48 13.19 4.95
C THR A 107 -2.29 12.93 6.44
N ASP A 108 -1.55 13.79 7.13
CA ASP A 108 -1.33 13.64 8.56
C ASP A 108 -2.45 14.28 9.41
N HIS A 109 -2.35 14.14 10.73
CA HIS A 109 -3.36 14.63 11.67
C HIS A 109 -3.48 16.17 11.73
N GLN A 110 -2.52 16.91 11.14
CA GLN A 110 -2.56 18.37 11.02
C GLN A 110 -3.16 18.81 9.68
N GLY A 111 -3.52 17.86 8.81
CA GLY A 111 -4.05 18.13 7.48
C GLY A 111 -2.98 18.34 6.42
N ARG A 112 -1.70 18.12 6.74
CA ARG A 112 -0.61 18.26 5.77
C ARG A 112 -0.55 17.03 4.90
N VAL A 113 -0.30 17.21 3.60
CA VAL A 113 -0.08 16.12 2.66
C VAL A 113 1.39 15.85 2.47
N TRP A 114 1.75 14.59 2.61
CA TRP A 114 3.07 14.06 2.39
C TRP A 114 3.09 13.24 1.09
N LEU A 115 4.11 13.47 0.28
CA LEU A 115 4.46 12.65 -0.87
C LEU A 115 5.83 12.03 -0.61
N PHE A 116 5.97 10.70 -0.76
CA PHE A 116 7.24 10.00 -0.66
C PHE A 116 7.54 9.26 -1.96
N TRP A 117 8.75 9.40 -2.49
CA TRP A 117 9.16 8.72 -3.72
C TRP A 117 10.68 8.52 -3.78
N PRO A 118 11.20 7.55 -4.55
CA PRO A 118 12.62 7.44 -4.83
C PRO A 118 13.01 8.19 -6.11
N VAL A 119 14.13 8.91 -6.05
CA VAL A 119 14.86 9.38 -7.25
C VAL A 119 15.91 8.34 -7.61
N ILE A 120 15.93 7.89 -8.85
CA ILE A 120 16.93 6.94 -9.35
C ILE A 120 18.11 7.72 -9.94
N ILE A 121 19.32 7.55 -9.40
CA ILE A 121 20.48 8.38 -9.81
C ILE A 121 21.40 7.72 -10.84
N ALA A 122 21.30 6.40 -11.03
CA ALA A 122 22.17 5.64 -11.96
C ALA A 122 21.40 4.55 -12.72
N ASN A 123 20.16 4.87 -13.12
CA ASN A 123 19.22 3.99 -13.84
C ASN A 123 19.09 2.56 -13.29
N SER A 124 19.26 2.41 -11.97
CA SER A 124 19.36 1.15 -11.26
C SER A 124 18.70 1.29 -9.90
N TRP A 125 17.91 0.29 -9.47
CA TRP A 125 17.13 0.39 -8.23
C TRP A 125 18.03 0.58 -7.01
N GLU A 126 19.22 -0.05 -7.02
CA GLU A 126 20.23 0.09 -5.96
C GLU A 126 20.72 1.53 -5.75
N SER A 127 20.58 2.40 -6.75
CA SER A 127 21.13 3.75 -6.70
C SER A 127 20.19 4.75 -6.05
N CYS A 128 18.94 4.37 -5.78
CA CYS A 128 17.91 5.35 -5.47
C CYS A 128 18.11 6.04 -4.12
N ILE A 129 17.61 7.27 -4.06
CA ILE A 129 17.52 8.09 -2.84
C ILE A 129 16.04 8.38 -2.58
N THR A 130 15.53 7.99 -1.40
CA THR A 130 14.16 8.33 -1.00
C THR A 130 14.06 9.83 -0.71
N ARG A 131 13.02 10.47 -1.24
CA ARG A 131 12.64 11.86 -1.03
C ARG A 131 11.26 11.96 -0.41
N PHE A 132 10.99 13.11 0.18
CA PHE A 132 9.64 13.49 0.55
C PHE A 132 9.37 14.97 0.31
N ARG A 133 8.09 15.29 0.13
CA ARG A 133 7.54 16.65 0.09
C ARG A 133 6.39 16.76 1.07
N VAL A 134 6.20 17.96 1.60
CA VAL A 134 5.07 18.28 2.50
C VAL A 134 4.35 19.53 1.98
N ALA A 135 3.03 19.47 1.93
CA ALA A 135 2.16 20.61 1.67
C ALA A 135 1.27 20.83 2.89
N ASP A 136 1.31 22.02 3.50
CA ASP A 136 0.66 22.25 4.79
C ASP A 136 -0.87 22.30 4.72
N LEU A 137 -1.41 22.99 3.71
CA LEU A 137 -2.85 23.14 3.48
C LEU A 137 -3.10 23.06 1.96
N PRO A 138 -3.27 21.85 1.41
CA PRO A 138 -3.42 21.64 -0.03
C PRO A 138 -4.80 22.11 -0.54
N GLU A 139 -4.87 23.33 -1.06
CA GLU A 139 -6.07 23.89 -1.70
C GLU A 139 -6.04 23.72 -3.24
N GLY A 140 -7.16 24.05 -3.90
CA GLY A 140 -7.29 24.08 -5.37
C GLY A 140 -7.46 22.70 -6.05
N GLU A 141 -7.61 22.68 -7.37
CA GLU A 141 -7.82 21.44 -8.14
C GLU A 141 -6.51 20.85 -8.72
N GLY A 142 -5.44 21.65 -8.73
CA GLY A 142 -4.17 21.30 -9.39
C GLY A 142 -3.06 20.83 -8.46
N SER A 143 -1.82 21.00 -8.94
CA SER A 143 -0.60 20.67 -8.20
C SER A 143 -0.54 21.39 -6.85
N LEU A 144 0.15 20.76 -5.91
CA LEU A 144 0.24 21.26 -4.54
C LEU A 144 1.38 22.27 -4.40
N HIS A 145 1.16 23.28 -3.56
CA HIS A 145 2.26 24.10 -3.07
C HIS A 145 3.02 23.35 -1.97
N TRP A 146 4.23 22.89 -2.28
CA TRP A 146 5.09 22.16 -1.35
C TRP A 146 5.87 23.15 -0.48
N SER A 147 5.64 23.13 0.84
CA SER A 147 6.39 23.94 1.81
C SER A 147 7.72 23.30 2.20
N ARG A 148 7.86 21.98 2.00
CA ARG A 148 9.10 21.23 2.22
C ARG A 148 9.38 20.28 1.06
N ASP A 149 10.66 20.10 0.74
CA ASP A 149 11.16 19.15 -0.26
C ASP A 149 12.56 18.67 0.16
N GLU A 150 12.63 17.45 0.66
CA GLU A 150 13.80 16.94 1.40
C GLU A 150 14.13 15.50 1.00
N MET A 151 15.30 15.03 1.43
CA MET A 151 15.77 13.66 1.22
C MET A 151 15.76 12.90 2.55
N ILE A 152 15.47 11.61 2.49
CA ILE A 152 15.63 10.68 3.62
C ILE A 152 16.95 9.94 3.43
N LEU A 153 17.93 10.28 4.27
CA LEU A 153 19.24 9.61 4.28
C LEU A 153 19.32 8.67 5.48
N LEU A 154 19.24 7.38 5.24
CA LEU A 154 19.27 6.36 6.28
C LEU A 154 20.68 5.82 6.52
N LYS A 155 20.92 5.43 7.77
CA LYS A 155 22.11 4.69 8.20
C LYS A 155 21.62 3.45 8.95
N PRO A 156 21.12 2.42 8.27
CA PRO A 156 20.82 1.16 8.95
C PRO A 156 22.08 0.61 9.62
N ASP A 157 21.88 -0.11 10.71
CA ASP A 157 22.95 -0.90 11.32
C ASP A 157 23.47 -1.93 10.32
N ASP A 158 24.73 -2.33 10.47
CA ASP A 158 25.32 -3.34 9.59
C ASP A 158 24.56 -4.67 9.73
N PHE A 159 23.88 -5.05 8.64
CA PHE A 159 23.07 -6.26 8.55
C PHE A 159 23.75 -7.36 7.71
N SER A 160 25.01 -7.17 7.31
CA SER A 160 25.72 -8.06 6.38
C SER A 160 25.77 -9.51 6.87
N MET A 161 26.13 -9.71 8.14
CA MET A 161 26.23 -11.05 8.74
C MET A 161 24.87 -11.75 8.84
N GLU A 162 23.86 -11.05 9.36
CA GLU A 162 22.51 -11.58 9.56
C GLU A 162 21.86 -11.94 8.20
N ALA A 163 21.89 -11.02 7.24
CA ALA A 163 21.33 -11.24 5.91
C ALA A 163 22.09 -12.31 5.12
N SER A 164 23.41 -12.42 5.26
CA SER A 164 24.18 -13.50 4.62
C SER A 164 23.80 -14.86 5.20
N LEU A 165 23.63 -14.96 6.53
CA LEU A 165 23.25 -16.20 7.18
C LEU A 165 21.85 -16.66 6.73
N GLU A 166 20.89 -15.76 6.64
CA GLU A 166 19.55 -16.10 6.16
C GLU A 166 19.53 -16.47 4.67
N LEU A 167 20.33 -15.78 3.85
CA LEU A 167 20.49 -16.17 2.45
C LEU A 167 21.11 -17.57 2.31
N ASP A 168 22.06 -17.93 3.17
CA ASP A 168 22.68 -19.25 3.17
C ASP A 168 21.72 -20.36 3.60
N LYS A 169 20.88 -20.11 4.62
CA LYS A 169 19.80 -21.02 5.02
C LYS A 169 18.84 -21.26 3.87
N LEU A 170 18.40 -20.17 3.22
CA LEU A 170 17.55 -20.22 2.04
C LEU A 170 18.16 -21.10 0.94
N VAL A 171 19.41 -20.84 0.56
CA VAL A 171 20.08 -21.61 -0.51
C VAL A 171 20.19 -23.09 -0.15
N ALA A 172 20.44 -23.43 1.13
CA ALA A 172 20.51 -24.82 1.60
C ALA A 172 19.15 -25.54 1.58
N ASP A 173 18.04 -24.81 1.67
CA ASP A 173 16.69 -25.36 1.61
C ASP A 173 16.24 -25.70 0.20
N ILE A 174 16.83 -25.10 -0.83
CA ILE A 174 16.55 -25.41 -2.23
C ILE A 174 17.11 -26.80 -2.58
N LYS A 175 16.24 -27.80 -2.70
CA LYS A 175 16.59 -29.23 -2.96
C LYS A 175 16.88 -29.54 -4.44
N ARG A 176 17.18 -28.52 -5.23
CA ARG A 176 17.63 -28.62 -6.62
C ARG A 176 18.84 -27.73 -6.84
N PRO A 177 19.64 -27.94 -7.90
CA PRO A 177 20.63 -26.96 -8.30
C PRO A 177 19.98 -25.59 -8.53
N LEU A 178 20.67 -24.54 -8.08
CA LEU A 178 20.31 -23.17 -8.44
C LEU A 178 20.44 -23.00 -9.96
N THR A 179 19.52 -22.27 -10.54
CA THR A 179 19.65 -21.77 -11.90
C THR A 179 20.80 -20.75 -11.98
N ASP A 180 21.27 -20.45 -13.20
CA ASP A 180 22.30 -19.44 -13.42
C ASP A 180 21.86 -18.06 -12.90
N HIS A 181 20.57 -17.75 -13.05
CA HIS A 181 20.01 -16.50 -12.56
C HIS A 181 20.06 -16.43 -11.03
N GLU A 182 19.57 -17.46 -10.34
CA GLU A 182 19.58 -17.53 -8.88
C GLU A 182 21.01 -17.48 -8.33
N SER A 183 21.93 -18.23 -8.94
CA SER A 183 23.36 -18.22 -8.57
C SER A 183 23.98 -16.84 -8.71
N LYS A 184 23.62 -16.11 -9.79
CA LYS A 184 24.06 -14.73 -10.01
C LYS A 184 23.48 -13.78 -8.97
N VAL A 185 22.20 -13.90 -8.63
CA VAL A 185 21.55 -13.08 -7.59
C VAL A 185 22.22 -13.30 -6.23
N VAL A 186 22.41 -14.56 -5.82
CA VAL A 186 23.09 -14.90 -4.55
C VAL A 186 24.48 -14.28 -4.49
N ARG A 187 25.27 -14.41 -5.57
CA ARG A 187 26.61 -13.83 -5.65
C ARG A 187 26.59 -12.30 -5.52
N ILE A 188 25.74 -11.63 -6.29
CA ILE A 188 25.64 -10.15 -6.26
C ILE A 188 25.23 -9.66 -4.88
N VAL A 189 24.25 -10.30 -4.24
CA VAL A 189 23.81 -9.95 -2.89
C VAL A 189 24.98 -10.09 -1.92
N LYS A 190 25.68 -11.23 -1.92
CA LYS A 190 26.82 -11.46 -1.03
C LYS A 190 27.98 -10.49 -1.24
N GLU A 191 28.27 -10.12 -2.49
CA GLU A 191 29.29 -9.12 -2.82
C GLU A 191 28.92 -7.72 -2.30
N ARG A 192 27.63 -7.37 -2.32
CA ARG A 192 27.13 -6.03 -1.92
C ARG A 192 26.82 -5.91 -0.43
N LEU A 193 26.56 -7.02 0.27
CA LEU A 193 26.22 -7.00 1.70
C LEU A 193 27.24 -6.26 2.58
N PRO A 194 28.57 -6.48 2.45
CA PRO A 194 29.54 -5.80 3.31
C PRO A 194 29.81 -4.34 2.90
N ASP A 195 29.30 -3.88 1.74
CA ASP A 195 29.58 -2.54 1.24
C ASP A 195 28.62 -1.50 1.84
N LYS A 196 29.21 -0.54 2.54
CA LYS A 196 28.50 0.51 3.28
C LYS A 196 27.69 1.46 2.40
N MET A 197 28.08 1.67 1.15
CA MET A 197 27.31 2.50 0.22
C MET A 197 26.04 1.77 -0.19
N TYR A 198 26.17 0.49 -0.57
CA TYR A 198 25.02 -0.33 -0.96
C TYR A 198 24.03 -0.55 0.19
N GLN A 199 24.50 -0.64 1.44
CA GLN A 199 23.59 -0.72 2.60
C GLN A 199 22.74 0.55 2.80
N ARG A 200 23.18 1.71 2.29
CA ARG A 200 22.55 3.03 2.53
C ARG A 200 21.69 3.54 1.39
N LEU A 201 21.93 3.06 0.17
CA LEU A 201 21.16 3.42 -1.03
C LEU A 201 20.15 2.33 -1.36
N GLY A 202 19.26 2.62 -2.32
CA GLY A 202 18.39 1.58 -2.88
C GLY A 202 17.21 1.22 -1.99
N TRP A 203 16.83 2.09 -1.07
CA TRP A 203 15.63 1.97 -0.24
C TRP A 203 14.50 2.79 -0.86
N GLN A 204 13.34 2.16 -1.07
CA GLN A 204 12.22 2.73 -1.83
C GLN A 204 10.90 2.60 -1.08
N PRO A 205 10.02 3.61 -1.11
CA PRO A 205 8.66 3.48 -0.63
C PRO A 205 7.78 2.70 -1.62
N ARG A 206 6.67 2.17 -1.11
CA ARG A 206 5.56 1.69 -1.95
C ARG A 206 4.21 1.87 -1.27
N CYS A 207 4.06 1.34 -0.06
CA CYS A 207 2.84 1.48 0.73
C CYS A 207 2.90 2.75 1.57
N LYS A 208 1.72 3.31 1.88
CA LYS A 208 1.57 4.49 2.73
C LYS A 208 2.20 4.29 4.12
N PRO A 209 2.74 5.35 4.76
CA PRO A 209 3.19 5.28 6.13
C PRO A 209 2.11 4.83 7.12
N THR A 210 2.55 4.22 8.22
CA THR A 210 1.73 3.99 9.41
C THR A 210 2.10 4.99 10.49
N VAL A 211 1.14 5.79 10.94
CA VAL A 211 1.33 6.72 12.07
C VAL A 211 0.81 6.07 13.34
N LEU A 212 1.69 5.93 14.34
CA LEU A 212 1.34 5.33 15.63
C LEU A 212 0.66 6.35 16.55
N PRO A 213 -0.06 5.91 17.61
CA PRO A 213 -0.67 6.82 18.59
C PRO A 213 0.30 7.81 19.24
N SER A 214 1.59 7.46 19.32
CA SER A 214 2.65 8.34 19.82
C SER A 214 2.97 9.53 18.90
N GLY A 215 2.50 9.49 17.65
CA GLY A 215 2.91 10.42 16.58
C GLY A 215 4.11 9.92 15.76
N ARG A 216 4.73 8.79 16.12
CA ARG A 216 5.77 8.14 15.32
C ARG A 216 5.26 7.82 13.92
N ILE A 217 6.02 8.19 12.90
CA ILE A 217 5.78 7.82 11.51
C ILE A 217 6.68 6.64 11.15
N LEU A 218 6.08 5.54 10.72
CA LEU A 218 6.76 4.41 10.10
C LEU A 218 6.51 4.46 8.60
N LEU A 219 7.52 4.83 7.81
CA LEU A 219 7.50 4.74 6.35
C LEU A 219 8.12 3.39 5.93
N PRO A 220 7.32 2.43 5.41
CA PRO A 220 7.85 1.15 4.96
C PRO A 220 8.71 1.33 3.72
N LEU A 221 9.94 0.83 3.77
CA LEU A 221 10.88 0.82 2.66
C LEU A 221 11.34 -0.60 2.34
N TYR A 222 11.72 -0.80 1.09
CA TYR A 222 12.29 -2.07 0.64
C TYR A 222 13.47 -1.83 -0.30
N SER A 223 14.29 -2.87 -0.46
CA SER A 223 15.43 -2.85 -1.37
C SER A 223 15.37 -4.02 -2.35
N ASP A 224 15.33 -3.72 -3.65
CA ASP A 224 15.52 -4.71 -4.72
C ASP A 224 16.96 -5.26 -4.75
N THR A 225 17.93 -4.56 -4.13
CA THR A 225 19.33 -5.01 -4.05
C THR A 225 19.46 -6.28 -3.22
N TYR A 226 18.74 -6.33 -2.10
CA TYR A 226 18.83 -7.41 -1.11
C TYR A 226 17.55 -8.26 -1.04
N SER A 227 16.46 -7.80 -1.65
CA SER A 227 15.11 -8.33 -1.47
C SER A 227 14.68 -8.38 0.00
N LEU A 228 14.94 -7.29 0.73
CA LEU A 228 14.65 -7.10 2.16
C LEU A 228 13.87 -5.80 2.40
N SER A 229 13.33 -5.63 3.61
CA SER A 229 12.59 -4.44 4.02
C SER A 229 13.12 -3.84 5.32
N LEU A 230 12.79 -2.56 5.56
CA LEU A 230 12.95 -1.85 6.84
C LEU A 230 11.91 -0.73 6.96
N MET A 231 11.88 -0.06 8.11
CA MET A 231 11.11 1.17 8.31
C MET A 231 12.06 2.36 8.36
N ALA A 232 11.77 3.42 7.59
CA ALA A 232 12.24 4.75 7.95
C ALA A 232 11.33 5.30 9.05
N VAL A 233 11.92 5.67 10.17
CA VAL A 233 11.22 6.08 11.39
C VAL A 233 11.46 7.55 11.65
N SER A 234 10.39 8.28 11.94
CA SER A 234 10.47 9.66 12.44
C SER A 234 9.60 9.82 13.68
N ASP A 235 10.20 10.37 14.73
CA ASP A 235 9.54 10.70 16.01
C ASP A 235 9.30 12.21 16.18
N ASP A 236 9.64 13.01 15.16
CA ASP A 236 9.66 14.47 15.20
C ASP A 236 8.96 15.09 13.98
N GLN A 237 7.91 14.41 13.50
CA GLN A 237 7.08 14.86 12.37
C GLN A 237 7.89 15.09 11.08
N GLY A 238 8.79 14.16 10.80
CA GLY A 238 9.64 14.13 9.62
C GLY A 238 10.73 15.20 9.60
N ALA A 239 11.08 15.80 10.75
CA ALA A 239 12.25 16.69 10.84
C ALA A 239 13.56 15.91 10.78
N SER A 240 13.56 14.67 11.29
CA SER A 240 14.64 13.70 11.13
C SER A 240 14.10 12.29 10.92
N TRP A 241 14.96 11.44 10.34
CA TRP A 241 14.65 10.05 10.02
C TRP A 241 15.80 9.13 10.41
N TYR A 242 15.48 7.95 10.92
CA TYR A 242 16.42 6.87 11.19
C TYR A 242 15.84 5.52 10.76
N ALA A 243 16.68 4.49 10.65
CA ALA A 243 16.23 3.17 10.21
C ALA A 243 15.86 2.28 11.40
N SER A 244 14.80 1.48 11.26
CA SER A 244 14.58 0.31 12.12
C SER A 244 15.61 -0.78 11.86
N LYS A 245 15.59 -1.86 12.65
CA LYS A 245 16.17 -3.14 12.22
C LYS A 245 15.48 -3.65 10.95
N LEU A 246 16.18 -4.45 10.17
CA LEU A 246 15.66 -5.02 8.94
C LEU A 246 14.65 -6.13 9.24
N LEU A 247 13.69 -6.27 8.33
CA LEU A 247 12.88 -7.47 8.19
C LEU A 247 13.69 -8.44 7.33
N VAL A 248 14.53 -9.25 7.97
CA VAL A 248 15.42 -10.18 7.25
C VAL A 248 14.64 -11.39 6.77
N GLY A 249 14.40 -11.43 5.46
CA GLY A 249 13.80 -12.55 4.77
C GLY A 249 13.83 -12.33 3.27
N PHE A 250 14.73 -13.03 2.57
CA PHE A 250 14.90 -12.84 1.12
C PHE A 250 13.56 -13.03 0.38
N GLY A 251 13.21 -12.02 -0.40
CA GLY A 251 11.97 -11.95 -1.16
C GLY A 251 10.84 -11.21 -0.44
N ALA A 252 11.00 -10.81 0.82
CA ALA A 252 9.98 -10.07 1.56
C ALA A 252 10.17 -8.55 1.38
N ILE A 253 9.45 -7.99 0.42
CA ILE A 253 9.57 -6.59 0.01
C ILE A 253 8.21 -5.87 0.06
N GLN A 254 8.24 -4.54 -0.06
CA GLN A 254 7.05 -3.68 -0.15
C GLN A 254 6.05 -3.91 1.00
N PRO A 255 6.44 -3.62 2.26
CA PRO A 255 5.57 -3.87 3.40
C PRO A 255 4.37 -2.93 3.43
N SER A 256 3.20 -3.45 3.71
CA SER A 256 2.04 -2.72 4.23
C SER A 256 1.91 -3.03 5.72
N VAL A 257 1.94 -2.01 6.57
CA VAL A 257 1.99 -2.16 8.04
C VAL A 257 0.63 -1.84 8.65
N ILE A 258 0.19 -2.66 9.59
CA ILE A 258 -1.12 -2.55 10.26
C ILE A 258 -0.93 -2.80 11.76
N ARG A 259 -1.73 -2.13 12.59
CA ARG A 259 -1.67 -2.26 14.05
C ARG A 259 -2.88 -3.03 14.61
N ARG A 260 -2.60 -4.11 15.37
CA ARG A 260 -3.58 -4.87 16.15
C ARG A 260 -4.13 -4.07 17.34
N ASN A 261 -5.16 -4.59 17.98
CA ASN A 261 -5.75 -4.06 19.20
C ASN A 261 -4.77 -4.01 20.38
N ASP A 262 -3.95 -5.04 20.53
CA ASP A 262 -2.93 -5.14 21.58
C ASP A 262 -1.73 -4.21 21.37
N GLY A 263 -1.64 -3.59 20.19
CA GLY A 263 -0.55 -2.70 19.79
C GLY A 263 0.55 -3.34 18.96
N THR A 264 0.53 -4.67 18.79
CA THR A 264 1.43 -5.38 17.89
C THR A 264 1.25 -4.86 16.46
N LEU A 265 2.37 -4.60 15.78
CA LEU A 265 2.38 -4.26 14.36
C LEU A 265 2.58 -5.52 13.53
N VAL A 266 1.87 -5.61 12.42
CA VAL A 266 2.01 -6.67 11.43
C VAL A 266 2.38 -6.04 10.10
N ALA A 267 3.47 -6.52 9.50
CA ALA A 267 3.87 -6.17 8.14
C ALA A 267 3.45 -7.30 7.21
N LEU A 268 2.55 -7.02 6.26
CA LEU A 268 2.27 -7.90 5.12
C LEU A 268 3.11 -7.43 3.92
N MET A 269 3.81 -8.34 3.28
CA MET A 269 4.84 -8.03 2.28
C MET A 269 4.59 -8.81 1.00
N ARG A 270 4.84 -8.14 -0.14
CA ARG A 270 4.93 -8.79 -1.44
C ARG A 270 5.98 -9.89 -1.39
N GLU A 271 5.64 -11.02 -1.99
CA GLU A 271 6.59 -12.09 -2.26
C GLU A 271 7.42 -11.74 -3.50
N ASN A 272 8.73 -11.91 -3.43
CA ASN A 272 9.65 -11.71 -4.54
C ASN A 272 10.77 -12.76 -4.55
N GLY A 273 10.57 -13.87 -3.86
CA GLY A 273 11.45 -15.03 -3.80
C GLY A 273 10.80 -16.22 -4.50
N TYR A 274 10.58 -17.28 -3.74
CA TYR A 274 10.20 -18.62 -4.22
C TYR A 274 9.03 -19.22 -3.44
N THR A 275 8.46 -18.52 -2.46
CA THR A 275 7.42 -19.11 -1.59
C THR A 275 6.06 -19.15 -2.30
N GLY A 276 5.78 -18.14 -3.13
CA GLY A 276 4.51 -17.98 -3.84
C GLY A 276 3.35 -17.45 -2.98
N TYR A 277 3.61 -16.99 -1.76
CA TYR A 277 2.58 -16.49 -0.83
C TYR A 277 3.04 -15.20 -0.15
N ILE A 278 2.08 -14.36 0.26
CA ILE A 278 2.37 -13.12 1.01
C ILE A 278 3.27 -13.44 2.20
N ARG A 279 4.30 -12.62 2.40
CA ARG A 279 5.25 -12.71 3.51
C ARG A 279 4.77 -11.86 4.67
N GLN A 280 5.08 -12.26 5.89
CA GLN A 280 4.64 -11.53 7.08
C GLN A 280 5.66 -11.53 8.21
N SER A 281 5.69 -10.46 8.99
CA SER A 281 6.48 -10.34 10.22
C SER A 281 5.75 -9.42 11.20
N GLU A 282 6.08 -9.55 12.49
CA GLU A 282 5.45 -8.79 13.57
C GLU A 282 6.49 -7.97 14.34
N SER A 283 6.06 -6.82 14.86
CA SER A 283 6.85 -5.97 15.75
C SER A 283 6.05 -5.71 17.03
N HIS A 284 6.73 -5.84 18.17
CA HIS A 284 6.17 -5.61 19.51
C HIS A 284 6.77 -4.39 20.21
N ASP A 285 7.54 -3.56 19.48
CA ASP A 285 8.27 -2.40 20.00
C ASP A 285 8.12 -1.16 19.11
N ASP A 286 6.90 -0.95 18.61
CA ASP A 286 6.54 0.21 17.78
C ASP A 286 7.39 0.34 16.49
N GLY A 287 7.70 -0.81 15.87
CA GLY A 287 8.30 -0.89 14.54
C GLY A 287 9.82 -0.80 14.50
N LEU A 288 10.50 -0.85 15.64
CA LEU A 288 11.95 -0.74 15.73
C LEU A 288 12.66 -2.07 15.45
N THR A 289 12.10 -3.17 15.94
CA THR A 289 12.53 -4.53 15.65
C THR A 289 11.37 -5.37 15.12
N TRP A 290 11.72 -6.37 14.33
CA TRP A 290 10.77 -7.24 13.64
C TRP A 290 11.18 -8.69 13.87
N GLY A 291 10.22 -9.56 14.11
CA GLY A 291 10.44 -10.99 14.25
C GLY A 291 10.72 -11.68 12.92
N ASP A 292 10.86 -13.00 12.96
CA ASP A 292 11.11 -13.83 11.78
C ASP A 292 10.09 -13.57 10.66
N VAL A 293 10.58 -13.51 9.42
CA VAL A 293 9.73 -13.37 8.24
C VAL A 293 9.12 -14.73 7.89
N THR A 294 7.84 -14.90 8.18
CA THR A 294 7.07 -16.10 7.88
C THR A 294 6.24 -15.95 6.59
N VAL A 295 5.49 -17.00 6.26
CA VAL A 295 4.68 -17.09 5.04
C VAL A 295 3.20 -17.20 5.45
N SER A 296 2.33 -16.46 4.78
CA SER A 296 0.88 -16.53 4.97
C SER A 296 0.27 -17.70 4.18
N ARG A 297 -1.07 -17.81 4.18
CA ARG A 297 -1.82 -18.76 3.33
C ARG A 297 -2.36 -18.15 2.03
N ILE A 298 -2.07 -16.88 1.77
CA ILE A 298 -2.62 -16.14 0.63
C ILE A 298 -1.60 -16.17 -0.51
N PRO A 299 -1.92 -16.79 -1.67
CA PRO A 299 -1.03 -16.78 -2.82
C PRO A 299 -0.66 -15.37 -3.25
N ASN A 300 0.57 -15.16 -3.71
CA ASN A 300 1.02 -13.89 -4.27
C ASN A 300 1.98 -14.15 -5.45
N PRO A 301 1.67 -13.66 -6.66
CA PRO A 301 2.37 -13.99 -7.89
C PRO A 301 3.60 -13.09 -8.12
N GLY A 302 4.15 -12.46 -7.08
CA GLY A 302 5.18 -11.44 -7.24
C GLY A 302 4.63 -10.04 -7.48
N SER A 303 3.53 -9.68 -6.83
CA SER A 303 2.83 -8.40 -7.06
C SER A 303 2.54 -7.65 -5.76
N GLY A 304 2.58 -6.32 -5.84
CA GLY A 304 2.33 -5.44 -4.70
C GLY A 304 0.93 -5.63 -4.09
N LEU A 305 0.83 -5.31 -2.81
CA LEU A 305 -0.38 -5.37 -2.01
C LEU A 305 -0.50 -4.10 -1.17
N ASP A 306 -1.68 -3.82 -0.63
CA ASP A 306 -1.85 -2.83 0.42
C ASP A 306 -3.02 -3.23 1.31
N THR A 307 -2.93 -2.88 2.60
CA THR A 307 -3.89 -3.28 3.63
C THR A 307 -4.25 -2.08 4.49
N ILE A 308 -5.46 -2.08 5.03
CA ILE A 308 -5.89 -1.15 6.07
C ILE A 308 -6.66 -1.88 7.16
N ARG A 309 -6.67 -1.27 8.34
CA ARG A 309 -7.62 -1.56 9.40
C ARG A 309 -8.77 -0.55 9.32
N LEU A 310 -9.97 -1.04 9.11
CA LEU A 310 -11.20 -0.24 9.12
C LEU A 310 -11.52 0.25 10.53
N ARG A 311 -12.33 1.32 10.63
CA ARG A 311 -12.75 1.90 11.91
C ARG A 311 -13.48 0.93 12.85
N ASN A 312 -14.17 -0.07 12.31
CA ASN A 312 -14.83 -1.11 13.09
C ASN A 312 -13.88 -2.22 13.57
N GLY A 313 -12.60 -2.18 13.19
CA GLY A 313 -11.58 -3.15 13.57
C GLY A 313 -11.25 -4.20 12.52
N ASN A 314 -12.09 -4.38 11.51
CA ASN A 314 -11.86 -5.36 10.44
C ASN A 314 -10.69 -4.95 9.54
N TRP A 315 -9.99 -5.93 8.98
CA TRP A 315 -8.86 -5.69 8.09
C TRP A 315 -9.27 -5.94 6.64
N VAL A 316 -8.86 -5.04 5.75
CA VAL A 316 -9.09 -5.18 4.31
C VAL A 316 -7.77 -5.16 3.58
N LEU A 317 -7.47 -6.26 2.89
CA LEU A 317 -6.29 -6.46 2.05
C LEU A 317 -6.70 -6.40 0.59
N VAL A 318 -5.93 -5.70 -0.23
CA VAL A 318 -6.04 -5.77 -1.69
C VAL A 318 -4.77 -6.37 -2.26
N CYS A 319 -4.90 -7.46 -3.01
CA CYS A 319 -3.77 -8.16 -3.61
C CYS A 319 -4.16 -8.96 -4.85
N ASN A 320 -3.15 -9.34 -5.64
CA ASN A 320 -3.30 -10.43 -6.60
C ASN A 320 -3.19 -11.75 -5.83
N ASP A 321 -4.32 -12.45 -5.67
CA ASP A 321 -4.43 -13.72 -4.93
C ASP A 321 -4.34 -14.94 -5.86
N THR A 322 -3.40 -14.87 -6.81
CA THR A 322 -3.11 -15.90 -7.82
C THR A 322 -1.73 -16.50 -7.54
N SER A 323 -1.49 -17.71 -8.03
CA SER A 323 -0.14 -18.30 -8.02
C SER A 323 0.76 -17.68 -9.08
N GLU A 324 0.18 -17.29 -10.22
CA GLU A 324 0.89 -16.69 -11.35
C GLU A 324 0.07 -15.57 -11.99
N GLY A 325 0.77 -14.62 -12.61
CA GLY A 325 0.15 -13.53 -13.36
C GLY A 325 -0.58 -12.50 -12.48
N ARG A 326 -0.96 -11.38 -13.09
CA ARG A 326 -1.63 -10.25 -12.42
C ARG A 326 -3.01 -9.98 -13.02
N HIS A 327 -3.61 -10.99 -13.67
CA HIS A 327 -4.91 -10.90 -14.36
C HIS A 327 -6.10 -10.75 -13.41
N ARG A 328 -5.89 -11.01 -12.11
CA ARG A 328 -6.93 -10.91 -11.08
C ARG A 328 -6.50 -10.07 -9.89
N LEU A 329 -7.31 -9.08 -9.52
CA LEU A 329 -7.12 -8.25 -8.32
C LEU A 329 -8.30 -8.44 -7.38
N SER A 330 -8.02 -8.85 -6.14
CA SER A 330 -9.02 -9.23 -5.15
C SER A 330 -8.95 -8.37 -3.89
N VAL A 331 -10.10 -8.17 -3.26
CA VAL A 331 -10.29 -7.56 -1.94
C VAL A 331 -10.64 -8.66 -0.95
N LEU A 332 -9.84 -8.83 0.08
CA LEU A 332 -9.99 -9.82 1.13
C LEU A 332 -10.34 -9.11 2.44
N LEU A 333 -11.26 -9.70 3.21
CA LEU A 333 -11.71 -9.17 4.50
C LEU A 333 -11.40 -10.18 5.61
N SER A 334 -10.77 -9.69 6.68
CA SER A 334 -10.50 -10.41 7.91
C SER A 334 -11.20 -9.72 9.08
N GLU A 335 -11.82 -10.52 9.93
CA GLU A 335 -12.53 -10.08 11.15
C GLU A 335 -11.76 -10.50 12.42
N ASP A 336 -10.58 -11.11 12.26
CA ASP A 336 -9.76 -11.72 13.31
C ASP A 336 -8.29 -11.25 13.25
N GLU A 337 -8.10 -9.98 12.87
CA GLU A 337 -6.78 -9.31 12.82
C GLU A 337 -5.74 -10.01 11.94
N GLY A 338 -6.20 -10.46 10.77
CA GLY A 338 -5.38 -11.05 9.72
C GLY A 338 -5.09 -12.54 9.89
N GLN A 339 -5.63 -13.20 10.92
CA GLN A 339 -5.46 -14.64 11.14
C GLN A 339 -6.14 -15.48 10.05
N SER A 340 -7.32 -15.05 9.57
CA SER A 340 -8.03 -15.68 8.47
C SER A 340 -8.73 -14.66 7.56
N TRP A 341 -8.95 -15.06 6.30
CA TRP A 341 -9.50 -14.21 5.24
C TRP A 341 -10.62 -14.92 4.49
N PRO A 342 -11.74 -15.28 5.16
CA PRO A 342 -12.78 -16.13 4.58
C PRO A 342 -13.65 -15.41 3.54
N THR A 343 -13.67 -14.07 3.56
CA THR A 343 -14.47 -13.26 2.66
C THR A 343 -13.57 -12.62 1.61
N ARG A 344 -13.94 -12.79 0.35
CA ARG A 344 -13.20 -12.32 -0.82
C ARG A 344 -14.17 -11.76 -1.85
N ARG A 345 -13.79 -10.65 -2.49
CA ARG A 345 -14.48 -10.13 -3.66
C ARG A 345 -13.48 -9.62 -4.70
N THR A 346 -13.72 -9.95 -5.96
CA THR A 346 -12.82 -9.58 -7.07
C THR A 346 -13.15 -8.18 -7.59
N LEU A 347 -12.13 -7.35 -7.79
CA LEU A 347 -12.23 -6.05 -8.48
C LEU A 347 -12.08 -6.20 -9.99
N GLU A 348 -11.12 -7.04 -10.40
CA GLU A 348 -10.81 -7.31 -11.80
C GLU A 348 -10.50 -8.80 -11.98
N ASP A 349 -11.00 -9.40 -13.05
CA ASP A 349 -10.73 -10.80 -13.43
C ASP A 349 -10.73 -10.90 -14.96
N ASN A 350 -9.56 -10.73 -15.57
CA ASN A 350 -9.41 -10.80 -17.02
C ASN A 350 -8.00 -11.26 -17.40
N GLU A 351 -7.91 -12.43 -18.01
CA GLU A 351 -6.67 -13.10 -18.44
C GLU A 351 -5.80 -12.28 -19.39
N SER A 352 -6.38 -11.39 -20.20
CA SER A 352 -5.61 -10.52 -21.10
C SER A 352 -5.10 -9.25 -20.41
N GLY A 353 -5.58 -8.96 -19.21
CA GLY A 353 -5.25 -7.77 -18.44
C GLY A 353 -4.21 -8.00 -17.36
N SER A 354 -3.73 -6.90 -16.79
CA SER A 354 -2.83 -6.91 -15.65
C SER A 354 -3.20 -5.76 -14.71
N PHE A 355 -3.66 -6.12 -13.50
CA PHE A 355 -4.24 -5.21 -12.52
C PHE A 355 -3.55 -5.38 -11.18
N HIS A 356 -2.84 -4.36 -10.71
CA HIS A 356 -1.89 -4.57 -9.63
C HIS A 356 -1.42 -3.29 -8.96
N TYR A 357 -0.60 -3.45 -7.92
CA TYR A 357 -0.05 -2.37 -7.11
C TYR A 357 -1.17 -1.46 -6.59
N PRO A 358 -2.09 -2.04 -5.78
CA PRO A 358 -3.17 -1.27 -5.19
C PRO A 358 -2.61 -0.32 -4.11
N ALA A 359 -3.33 0.77 -3.87
CA ALA A 359 -3.28 1.52 -2.62
C ALA A 359 -4.72 1.71 -2.13
N ILE A 360 -4.92 1.54 -0.83
CA ILE A 360 -6.25 1.51 -0.21
C ILE A 360 -6.32 2.44 1.01
N ILE A 361 -7.45 3.16 1.14
CA ILE A 361 -7.82 3.97 2.31
C ILE A 361 -9.30 3.79 2.66
N GLN A 362 -9.67 4.11 3.90
CA GLN A 362 -11.05 4.35 4.29
C GLN A 362 -11.24 5.85 4.53
N SER A 363 -12.09 6.50 3.75
CA SER A 363 -12.42 7.94 3.86
C SER A 363 -13.30 8.23 5.07
N LYS A 364 -13.41 9.50 5.50
CA LYS A 364 -14.18 9.93 6.68
C LYS A 364 -15.66 9.54 6.63
N ASP A 365 -16.24 9.49 5.44
CA ASP A 365 -17.63 9.07 5.21
C ASP A 365 -17.86 7.54 5.36
N GLY A 366 -16.78 6.77 5.57
CA GLY A 366 -16.84 5.33 5.78
C GLY A 366 -16.62 4.49 4.52
N GLN A 367 -16.57 5.12 3.34
CA GLN A 367 -16.27 4.43 2.08
C GLN A 367 -14.83 3.94 2.05
N ILE A 368 -14.61 2.85 1.33
CA ILE A 368 -13.30 2.28 1.05
C ILE A 368 -12.94 2.67 -0.38
N HIS A 369 -11.74 3.22 -0.56
CA HIS A 369 -11.23 3.61 -1.87
C HIS A 369 -9.97 2.82 -2.19
N VAL A 370 -9.93 2.27 -3.40
CA VAL A 370 -8.77 1.54 -3.94
C VAL A 370 -8.38 2.19 -5.26
N VAL A 371 -7.08 2.47 -5.43
CA VAL A 371 -6.50 2.83 -6.72
C VAL A 371 -5.44 1.82 -7.12
N TYR A 372 -5.36 1.49 -8.39
CA TYR A 372 -4.45 0.44 -8.88
C TYR A 372 -4.06 0.70 -10.34
N SER A 373 -2.92 0.14 -10.73
CA SER A 373 -2.51 0.14 -12.13
C SER A 373 -3.42 -0.79 -12.92
N TYR A 374 -3.90 -0.31 -14.06
CA TYR A 374 -4.80 -1.03 -14.97
C TYR A 374 -4.15 -1.09 -16.34
N PHE A 375 -3.64 -2.26 -16.72
CA PHE A 375 -2.96 -2.49 -18.00
C PHE A 375 -3.78 -3.46 -18.86
N VAL A 376 -4.03 -3.04 -20.10
CA VAL A 376 -4.68 -3.83 -21.14
C VAL A 376 -3.92 -3.61 -22.45
N GLU A 377 -4.32 -4.30 -23.52
CA GLU A 377 -3.67 -4.21 -24.82
C GLU A 377 -3.68 -2.78 -25.38
N GLU A 378 -4.79 -2.07 -25.20
CA GLU A 378 -5.01 -0.72 -25.74
C GLU A 378 -4.24 0.38 -25.01
N GLY A 379 -3.71 0.09 -23.81
CA GLY A 379 -2.92 1.05 -23.04
C GLY A 379 -2.97 0.82 -21.53
N LYS A 380 -2.52 1.83 -20.81
CA LYS A 380 -2.32 1.79 -19.37
C LYS A 380 -2.96 3.00 -18.71
N THR A 381 -3.55 2.80 -17.53
CA THR A 381 -4.09 3.90 -16.72
C THR A 381 -4.04 3.54 -15.23
N ILE A 382 -4.44 4.47 -14.38
CA ILE A 382 -4.79 4.21 -12.98
C ILE A 382 -6.32 4.17 -12.87
N LYS A 383 -6.85 3.10 -12.29
CA LYS A 383 -8.28 2.93 -12.04
C LYS A 383 -8.58 3.15 -10.55
N HIS A 384 -9.71 3.78 -10.28
CA HIS A 384 -10.25 4.01 -8.93
C HIS A 384 -11.51 3.18 -8.75
N ALA A 385 -11.60 2.48 -7.61
CA ALA A 385 -12.80 1.81 -7.14
C ALA A 385 -13.19 2.35 -5.76
N THR A 386 -14.49 2.52 -5.52
CA THR A 386 -15.05 2.89 -4.22
C THR A 386 -16.17 1.92 -3.84
N PHE A 387 -16.19 1.49 -2.59
CA PHE A 387 -17.20 0.55 -2.08
C PHE A 387 -17.33 0.62 -0.56
N ASN A 388 -18.40 0.06 -0.01
CA ASN A 388 -18.54 -0.16 1.43
C ASN A 388 -18.18 -1.62 1.81
N GLU A 389 -18.10 -1.91 3.10
CA GLU A 389 -17.79 -3.26 3.58
C GLU A 389 -18.87 -4.29 3.21
N ASP A 390 -20.14 -3.88 3.18
CA ASP A 390 -21.26 -4.75 2.79
C ASP A 390 -21.12 -5.27 1.36
N TRP A 391 -20.56 -4.46 0.45
CA TRP A 391 -20.17 -4.95 -0.87
C TRP A 391 -19.14 -6.07 -0.77
N ILE A 392 -18.10 -5.98 0.06
CA ILE A 392 -17.14 -7.08 0.19
C ILE A 392 -17.85 -8.38 0.64
N ARG A 393 -18.83 -8.25 1.54
CA ARG A 393 -19.58 -9.38 2.14
C ARG A 393 -20.63 -9.99 1.22
N SER A 394 -21.19 -9.23 0.27
CA SER A 394 -22.36 -9.67 -0.49
C SER A 394 -22.09 -10.76 -1.54
N ASN A 395 -20.84 -11.20 -1.73
CA ASN A 395 -20.48 -12.27 -2.67
C ASN A 395 -19.56 -13.31 -2.01
N ARG A 396 -20.07 -14.03 -0.99
CA ARG A 396 -19.34 -15.11 -0.31
C ARG A 396 -19.03 -16.26 -1.27
N THR A 397 -17.89 -16.21 -1.95
CA THR A 397 -17.27 -17.41 -2.50
C THR A 397 -16.51 -18.08 -1.35
N ALA A 398 -17.12 -19.09 -0.71
CA ALA A 398 -16.46 -19.84 0.35
C ALA A 398 -15.19 -20.50 -0.20
N ILE A 399 -14.03 -20.18 0.37
CA ILE A 399 -12.79 -20.90 0.11
C ILE A 399 -12.88 -22.21 0.91
N HIS A 400 -12.99 -23.35 0.22
CA HIS A 400 -12.79 -24.64 0.87
C HIS A 400 -11.32 -24.72 1.33
N GLN A 401 -11.13 -24.87 2.65
CA GLN A 401 -9.84 -24.97 3.33
C GLN A 401 -9.01 -26.18 2.91
#